data_AF-A0A8K0CVE0-F1
#
_entry.id   AF-A0A8K0CVE0-F1
#
_cell.length_a   1.000
_cell.length_b   1.000
_cell.length_c   1.000
_cell.angle_alpha   90.00
_cell.angle_beta   90.00
_cell.angle_gamma   90.00
#
_symmetry.space_group_name_H-M   'P 1'
#
loop_
_entity.id
_entity.type
_entity.pdbx_description
1 polymer ?
#
loop_
_entity_poly.entity_id
_entity_poly.type
_entity_poly.pdbx_seq_one_letter_code
_entity_poly.pdbx_strand_id
1 'polypeptide(L)'
;MFSGDSSNEQSKKKRNEDRGNSGYFERSKKTPRSPVKQQINNDEKLDVLIKIIHEMKMEIKAEIKQVGEELQQVREEQKEYYKEVEKLKMINETIRRENKEIKQELERIKNNMEWVEKEKRKNNIVMNGLKIDSEDPTRLKEGARNFLNTHLEVAV
;
A
#
# COMPACT_ATOMS: atom_id res chain seq x y z
N MET A 1 3.56 -39.64 -24.23
CA MET A 1 4.92 -40.13 -24.55
C MET A 1 5.80 -39.98 -23.32
N PHE A 2 6.08 -41.08 -22.63
CA PHE A 2 7.38 -41.49 -22.09
C PHE A 2 7.19 -42.94 -21.58
N SER A 3 8.17 -43.78 -21.84
CA SER A 3 8.08 -45.24 -22.04
C SER A 3 8.72 -46.05 -20.91
N GLY A 4 8.43 -47.37 -20.87
CA GLY A 4 9.30 -48.43 -20.28
C GLY A 4 8.74 -49.09 -19.01
N ASP A 5 7.99 -50.21 -19.05
CA ASP A 5 8.36 -51.62 -19.32
C ASP A 5 9.10 -52.29 -18.13
N SER A 6 8.36 -53.01 -17.27
CA SER A 6 8.24 -54.49 -17.19
C SER A 6 9.35 -55.19 -16.40
N SER A 7 8.95 -55.97 -15.38
CA SER A 7 9.50 -57.32 -15.16
C SER A 7 8.62 -58.13 -14.20
N ASN A 8 8.18 -59.25 -14.73
CA ASN A 8 7.40 -60.35 -14.16
C ASN A 8 8.39 -61.36 -13.57
N GLU A 9 8.18 -61.90 -12.36
CA GLU A 9 8.87 -63.15 -12.00
C GLU A 9 8.04 -64.07 -11.11
N GLN A 10 7.94 -65.29 -11.61
CA GLN A 10 7.16 -66.42 -11.16
C GLN A 10 7.85 -67.12 -9.98
N SER A 11 7.06 -67.69 -9.07
CA SER A 11 7.53 -68.84 -8.28
C SER A 11 6.43 -69.89 -8.14
N LYS A 12 6.58 -70.97 -8.91
CA LYS A 12 5.88 -72.26 -8.76
C LYS A 12 6.66 -73.16 -7.79
N LYS A 13 5.98 -73.81 -6.85
CA LYS A 13 6.29 -75.13 -6.24
C LYS A 13 5.27 -75.38 -5.11
N LYS A 14 4.73 -76.56 -4.81
CA LYS A 14 4.69 -77.91 -5.38
C LYS A 14 3.60 -78.63 -4.55
N ARG A 15 2.80 -79.52 -5.16
CA ARG A 15 1.88 -80.44 -4.46
C ARG A 15 2.64 -81.35 -3.48
N ASN A 16 2.00 -81.69 -2.36
CA ASN A 16 2.01 -83.03 -1.78
C ASN A 16 0.72 -83.26 -1.01
N GLU A 17 -0.03 -84.27 -1.44
CA GLU A 17 -1.01 -84.99 -0.62
C GLU A 17 -0.24 -85.96 0.29
N ASP A 18 -0.71 -86.17 1.53
CA ASP A 18 -1.18 -87.47 2.05
C ASP A 18 -1.07 -87.55 3.59
N ARG A 19 -1.94 -88.40 4.13
CA ARG A 19 -2.47 -88.54 5.48
C ARG A 19 -1.44 -88.87 6.57
N GLY A 20 -1.72 -88.44 7.81
CA GLY A 20 -0.96 -88.88 8.98
C GLY A 20 -1.43 -88.30 10.32
N ASN A 21 -2.43 -88.96 10.90
CA ASN A 21 -2.87 -88.94 12.30
C ASN A 21 -1.79 -88.60 13.36
N SER A 22 -2.01 -87.60 14.23
CA SER A 22 -1.82 -87.75 15.69
C SER A 22 -2.41 -86.55 16.43
N GLY A 23 -3.19 -86.84 17.47
CA GLY A 23 -4.03 -85.88 18.16
C GLY A 23 -3.25 -84.84 18.96
N TYR A 24 -3.70 -83.59 18.86
CA TYR A 24 -3.60 -82.62 19.94
C TYR A 24 -4.92 -81.85 20.00
N PHE A 25 -5.53 -81.88 21.18
CA PHE A 25 -6.72 -81.14 21.57
C PHE A 25 -6.55 -79.64 21.26
N GLU A 26 -7.09 -79.15 20.14
CA GLU A 26 -7.33 -77.72 19.97
C GLU A 26 -8.57 -77.34 20.76
N ARG A 27 -8.33 -76.78 21.95
CA ARG A 27 -9.36 -76.16 22.78
C ARG A 27 -10.12 -75.12 21.95
N SER A 28 -11.40 -75.39 21.67
CA SER A 28 -12.31 -74.43 21.07
C SER A 28 -12.27 -73.13 21.87
N LYS A 29 -11.85 -72.03 21.23
CA LYS A 29 -11.93 -70.69 21.81
C LYS A 29 -13.40 -70.37 22.07
N LYS A 30 -13.79 -70.36 23.34
CA LYS A 30 -15.09 -69.83 23.77
C LYS A 30 -15.09 -68.32 23.52
N THR A 31 -15.73 -67.86 22.45
CA THR A 31 -16.50 -66.60 22.51
C THR A 31 -17.88 -66.98 23.04
N PRO A 32 -18.56 -66.16 23.88
CA PRO A 32 -18.59 -64.70 23.85
C PRO A 32 -18.43 -64.03 25.23
N ARG A 33 -17.88 -62.82 25.24
CA ARG A 33 -18.36 -61.80 26.18
C ARG A 33 -18.81 -60.62 25.33
N SER A 34 -20.13 -60.47 25.19
CA SER A 34 -20.73 -59.22 24.74
C SER A 34 -20.08 -58.06 25.51
N PRO A 35 -19.85 -56.90 24.88
CA PRO A 35 -19.31 -55.76 25.60
C PRO A 35 -20.24 -55.49 26.78
N VAL A 36 -19.70 -55.56 27.99
CA VAL A 36 -20.38 -55.04 29.17
C VAL A 36 -20.70 -53.61 28.81
N LYS A 37 -21.99 -53.28 28.65
CA LYS A 37 -22.42 -51.89 28.74
C LYS A 37 -21.96 -51.45 30.12
N GLN A 38 -20.81 -50.78 30.21
CA GLN A 38 -20.53 -49.92 31.33
C GLN A 38 -21.71 -48.96 31.34
N GLN A 39 -22.64 -49.17 32.27
CA GLN A 39 -23.61 -48.16 32.63
C GLN A 39 -22.77 -47.02 33.22
N ILE A 40 -22.25 -46.17 32.33
CA ILE A 40 -21.84 -44.83 32.74
C ILE A 40 -23.12 -44.24 33.28
N ASN A 41 -23.17 -44.08 34.60
CA ASN A 41 -24.34 -43.56 35.28
C ASN A 41 -24.66 -42.20 34.65
N ASN A 42 -25.95 -41.91 34.45
CA ASN A 42 -26.36 -40.65 33.85
C ASN A 42 -25.81 -39.43 34.64
N ASP A 43 -25.55 -39.62 35.93
CA ASP A 43 -24.93 -38.65 36.83
C ASP A 43 -23.48 -38.30 36.43
N GLU A 44 -22.66 -39.27 36.03
CA GLU A 44 -21.28 -39.02 35.57
C GLU A 44 -21.26 -38.26 34.24
N LYS A 45 -22.23 -38.55 33.35
CA LYS A 45 -22.39 -37.79 32.09
C LYS A 45 -22.85 -36.36 32.36
N LEU A 46 -23.72 -36.19 33.34
CA LEU A 46 -24.19 -34.87 33.77
C LEU A 46 -23.03 -34.05 34.35
N ASP A 47 -22.17 -34.64 35.17
CA ASP A 47 -20.98 -33.98 35.73
C ASP A 47 -19.99 -33.56 34.64
N VAL A 48 -19.78 -34.41 33.62
CA VAL A 48 -18.95 -34.06 32.45
C VAL A 48 -19.56 -32.89 31.67
N LEU A 49 -20.88 -32.90 31.43
CA LEU A 49 -21.56 -31.80 30.77
C LEU A 49 -21.49 -30.49 31.56
N ILE A 50 -21.64 -30.55 32.88
CA ILE A 50 -21.52 -29.38 33.76
C ILE A 50 -20.11 -28.79 33.69
N LYS A 51 -19.07 -29.62 33.67
CA LYS A 51 -17.68 -29.17 33.51
C LYS A 51 -17.46 -28.48 32.17
N ILE A 52 -17.90 -29.09 31.08
CA ILE A 52 -17.77 -28.51 29.73
C ILE A 52 -18.52 -27.17 29.65
N ILE A 53 -19.75 -27.09 30.16
CA ILE A 53 -20.52 -25.84 30.20
C ILE A 53 -19.81 -24.77 31.03
N HIS A 54 -19.18 -25.17 32.15
CA HIS A 54 -18.42 -24.25 32.98
C HIS A 54 -17.18 -23.70 32.26
N GLU A 55 -16.42 -24.57 31.59
CA GLU A 55 -15.25 -24.19 30.78
C GLU A 55 -15.65 -23.25 29.65
N MET A 56 -16.67 -23.61 28.86
CA MET A 56 -17.21 -22.76 27.79
C MET A 56 -17.67 -21.40 28.33
N LYS A 57 -18.32 -21.36 29.50
CA LYS A 57 -18.74 -20.10 30.13
C LYS A 57 -17.54 -19.23 30.49
N MET A 58 -16.46 -19.82 30.97
CA MET A 58 -15.24 -19.07 31.32
C MET A 58 -14.54 -18.54 30.07
N GLU A 59 -14.46 -19.34 29.00
CA GLU A 59 -13.91 -18.94 27.70
C GLU A 59 -14.70 -17.77 27.11
N ILE A 60 -16.02 -17.90 27.00
CA ILE A 60 -16.90 -16.83 26.49
C ILE A 60 -16.74 -15.56 27.32
N LYS A 61 -16.61 -15.67 28.65
CA LYS A 61 -16.41 -14.51 29.52
C LYS A 61 -15.06 -13.82 29.26
N ALA A 62 -14.01 -14.59 29.00
CA ALA A 62 -12.69 -14.07 28.67
C ALA A 62 -12.71 -13.37 27.31
N GLU A 63 -13.32 -13.99 26.29
CA GLU A 63 -13.48 -13.41 24.95
C GLU A 63 -14.29 -12.09 24.99
N ILE A 64 -15.40 -12.04 25.73
CA ILE A 64 -16.19 -10.81 25.88
C ILE A 64 -15.35 -9.68 26.49
N LYS A 65 -14.51 -10.00 27.47
CA LYS A 65 -13.61 -9.01 28.10
C LYS A 65 -12.59 -8.49 27.08
N GLN A 66 -11.96 -9.39 26.33
CA GLN A 66 -10.99 -9.04 25.31
C GLN A 66 -11.61 -8.16 24.21
N VAL A 67 -12.76 -8.57 23.67
CA VAL A 67 -13.50 -7.79 22.68
C VAL A 67 -13.87 -6.40 23.22
N GLY A 68 -14.23 -6.30 24.50
CA GLY A 68 -14.49 -5.02 25.16
C GLY A 68 -13.26 -4.11 25.19
N GLU A 69 -12.09 -4.66 25.49
CA GLU A 69 -10.82 -3.93 25.50
C GLU A 69 -10.41 -3.48 24.08
N GLU A 70 -10.52 -4.37 23.08
CA GLU A 70 -10.26 -4.05 21.68
C GLU A 70 -11.21 -2.96 21.14
N LEU A 71 -12.51 -3.04 21.47
CA LEU A 71 -13.48 -1.99 21.12
C LEU A 71 -13.16 -0.64 21.74
N GLN A 72 -12.62 -0.63 22.96
CA GLN A 72 -12.20 0.61 23.60
C GLN A 72 -10.99 1.21 22.89
N GLN A 73 -9.99 0.40 22.54
CA GLN A 73 -8.81 0.85 21.80
C GLN A 73 -9.20 1.42 20.43
N VAL A 74 -10.04 0.72 19.67
CA VAL A 74 -10.53 1.20 18.36
C VAL A 74 -11.26 2.55 18.48
N ARG A 75 -12.04 2.76 19.55
CA ARG A 75 -12.71 4.05 19.78
C ARG A 75 -11.72 5.17 20.07
N GLU A 76 -10.66 4.87 20.83
CA GLU A 76 -9.61 5.84 21.14
C GLU A 76 -8.85 6.21 19.86
N GLU A 77 -8.45 5.22 19.05
CA GLU A 77 -7.82 5.43 17.74
C GLU A 77 -8.70 6.26 16.79
N GLN A 78 -10.01 5.94 16.70
CA GLN A 78 -10.94 6.73 15.89
C GLN A 78 -10.97 8.19 16.33
N LYS A 79 -10.99 8.45 17.63
CA LYS A 79 -10.98 9.82 18.17
C LYS A 79 -9.68 10.55 17.80
N GLU A 80 -8.55 9.86 17.80
CA GLU A 80 -7.28 10.43 17.35
C GLU A 80 -7.28 10.72 15.85
N TYR A 81 -7.77 9.80 15.02
CA TYR A 81 -7.91 10.02 13.59
C TYR A 81 -8.81 11.21 13.27
N TYR A 82 -9.93 11.39 13.98
CA TYR A 82 -10.79 12.57 13.81
C TYR A 82 -10.05 13.87 14.11
N LYS A 83 -9.25 13.91 15.19
CA LYS A 83 -8.44 15.09 15.51
C LYS A 83 -7.42 15.36 14.42
N GLU A 84 -6.75 14.33 13.92
CA GLU A 84 -5.71 14.49 12.92
C GLU A 84 -6.26 14.96 11.58
N VAL A 85 -7.40 14.40 11.15
CA VAL A 85 -8.12 14.87 9.96
C VAL A 85 -8.50 16.35 10.10
N GLU A 86 -8.97 16.78 11.26
CA GLU A 86 -9.35 18.18 11.47
C GLU A 86 -8.13 19.12 11.44
N LYS A 87 -7.01 18.72 12.05
CA LYS A 87 -5.75 19.47 11.93
C LYS A 87 -5.29 19.59 10.48
N LEU A 88 -5.32 18.48 9.73
CA LEU A 88 -4.91 18.47 8.32
C LEU A 88 -5.79 19.38 7.46
N LYS A 89 -7.10 19.46 7.73
CA LYS A 89 -7.98 20.41 7.05
C LYS A 89 -7.56 21.86 7.33
N MET A 90 -7.35 22.22 8.60
CA MET A 90 -6.92 23.58 8.97
C MET A 90 -5.57 23.96 8.33
N ILE A 91 -4.62 23.03 8.32
CA ILE A 91 -3.32 23.22 7.66
C ILE A 91 -3.53 23.45 6.15
N ASN A 92 -4.36 22.63 5.50
CA ASN A 92 -4.62 22.75 4.07
C ASN A 92 -5.27 24.09 3.70
N GLU A 93 -6.24 24.55 4.51
CA GLU A 93 -6.86 25.87 4.33
C GLU A 93 -5.86 27.01 4.48
N THR A 94 -4.93 26.89 5.44
CA THR A 94 -3.88 27.87 5.65
C THR A 94 -2.93 27.93 4.46
N ILE A 95 -2.44 26.77 4.00
CA ILE A 95 -1.58 26.66 2.81
C ILE A 95 -2.27 27.21 1.57
N ARG A 96 -3.59 26.99 1.39
CA ARG A 96 -4.34 27.56 0.27
C ARG A 96 -4.39 29.08 0.32
N ARG A 97 -4.56 29.66 1.51
CA ARG A 97 -4.57 31.11 1.72
C ARG A 97 -3.20 31.72 1.41
N GLU A 98 -2.14 31.16 1.98
CA GLU A 98 -0.75 31.59 1.73
C GLU A 98 -0.39 31.50 0.25
N ASN A 99 -0.75 30.41 -0.42
CA ASN A 99 -0.51 30.28 -1.87
C ASN A 99 -1.24 31.34 -2.69
N LYS A 100 -2.45 31.75 -2.28
CA LYS A 100 -3.19 32.82 -2.96
C LYS A 100 -2.49 34.17 -2.76
N GLU A 101 -2.04 34.46 -1.54
CA GLU A 101 -1.32 35.68 -1.21
C GLU A 101 0.01 35.78 -1.97
N ILE A 102 0.80 34.70 -1.97
CA ILE A 102 2.07 34.63 -2.71
C ILE A 102 1.85 34.86 -4.21
N LYS A 103 0.82 34.25 -4.81
CA LYS A 103 0.50 34.46 -6.23
C LYS A 103 0.14 35.91 -6.53
N GLN A 104 -0.63 36.56 -5.66
CA GLN A 104 -0.97 37.98 -5.82
C GLN A 104 0.27 38.87 -5.71
N GLU A 105 1.17 38.56 -4.78
CA GLU A 105 2.39 39.34 -4.60
C GLU A 105 3.37 39.16 -5.76
N LEU A 106 3.52 37.93 -6.27
CA LEU A 106 4.30 37.67 -7.48
C LEU A 106 3.77 38.44 -8.69
N GLU A 107 2.44 38.48 -8.86
CA GLU A 107 1.82 39.23 -9.95
C GLU A 107 2.07 40.75 -9.80
N ARG A 108 2.02 41.29 -8.58
CA ARG A 108 2.37 42.69 -8.32
C ARG A 108 3.84 42.98 -8.65
N ILE A 109 4.76 42.13 -8.20
CA ILE A 109 6.19 42.27 -8.46
C ILE A 109 6.45 42.24 -9.96
N LYS A 110 5.84 41.30 -10.69
CA LYS A 110 5.96 41.19 -12.14
C LYS A 110 5.49 42.47 -12.83
N ASN A 111 4.30 42.97 -12.49
CA ASN A 111 3.76 44.19 -13.09
C ASN A 111 4.64 45.42 -12.79
N ASN A 112 5.17 45.51 -11.57
CA ASN A 112 6.13 46.56 -11.21
C ASN A 112 7.42 46.45 -12.01
N MET A 113 7.96 45.24 -12.19
CA MET A 113 9.16 45.01 -12.99
C MET A 113 8.94 45.41 -14.46
N GLU A 114 7.82 45.02 -15.06
CA GLU A 114 7.45 45.42 -16.42
C GLU A 114 7.31 46.94 -16.54
N TRP A 115 6.71 47.60 -15.55
CA TRP A 115 6.58 49.05 -15.52
C TRP A 115 7.96 49.75 -15.44
N VAL A 116 8.84 49.28 -14.55
CA VAL A 116 10.20 49.80 -14.41
C VAL A 116 11.00 49.60 -15.70
N GLU A 117 10.89 48.44 -16.36
CA GLU A 117 11.55 48.21 -17.64
C GLU A 117 11.05 49.16 -18.74
N LYS A 118 9.73 49.36 -18.82
CA LYS A 118 9.12 50.29 -19.78
C LYS A 118 9.60 51.71 -19.53
N GLU A 119 9.60 52.17 -18.27
CA GLU A 119 10.08 53.52 -17.97
C GLU A 119 11.57 53.69 -18.23
N LYS A 120 12.40 52.68 -17.92
CA LYS A 120 13.83 52.72 -18.25
C LYS A 120 14.09 52.82 -19.76
N ARG A 121 13.23 52.23 -20.58
CA ARG A 121 13.37 52.21 -22.05
C ARG A 121 12.52 53.27 -22.77
N LYS A 122 11.77 54.11 -22.06
CA LYS A 122 10.78 55.04 -22.64
C LYS A 122 11.35 56.01 -23.67
N ASN A 123 12.61 56.43 -23.47
CA ASN A 123 13.29 57.36 -24.38
C ASN A 123 14.28 56.65 -25.31
N ASN A 124 14.33 55.31 -25.28
CA ASN A 124 15.23 54.55 -26.12
C ASN A 124 14.56 54.31 -27.48
N ILE A 125 15.35 54.45 -28.54
CA ILE A 125 14.94 54.13 -29.91
C ILE A 125 15.76 52.92 -30.37
N VAL A 126 15.08 51.93 -30.95
CA VAL A 126 15.74 50.76 -31.55
C VAL A 126 15.89 51.03 -33.04
N MET A 127 17.14 51.11 -33.52
CA MET A 127 17.45 51.30 -34.94
C MET A 127 17.95 49.98 -35.53
N ASN A 128 17.17 49.40 -36.45
CA ASN A 128 17.51 48.17 -37.16
C ASN A 128 17.81 48.47 -38.63
N GLY A 129 18.67 47.66 -39.27
CA GLY A 129 18.98 47.78 -40.69
C GLY A 129 20.07 48.80 -41.06
N LEU A 130 20.76 49.37 -40.06
CA LEU A 130 21.97 50.17 -40.27
C LEU A 130 23.11 49.25 -40.73
N LYS A 131 23.73 49.55 -41.88
CA LYS A 131 24.93 48.87 -42.37
C LYS A 131 26.17 49.43 -41.67
N ILE A 132 26.37 49.04 -40.41
CA ILE A 132 27.54 49.43 -39.61
C ILE A 132 28.28 48.17 -39.19
N ASP A 133 29.41 47.91 -39.84
CA ASP A 133 30.27 46.75 -39.56
C ASP A 133 31.36 47.13 -38.55
N SER A 134 30.96 47.64 -37.38
CA SER A 134 31.90 48.06 -36.33
C SER A 134 31.28 47.94 -34.95
N GLU A 135 32.02 47.35 -34.01
CA GLU A 135 31.66 47.26 -32.59
C GLU A 135 32.14 48.49 -31.78
N ASP A 136 32.90 49.40 -32.41
CA ASP A 136 33.39 50.61 -31.75
C ASP A 136 32.22 51.58 -31.49
N PRO A 137 31.95 51.93 -30.21
CA PRO A 137 30.86 52.83 -29.83
C PRO A 137 30.92 54.19 -30.55
N THR A 138 32.14 54.67 -30.83
CA THR A 138 32.37 55.97 -31.46
C THR A 138 31.88 55.97 -32.91
N ARG A 139 32.22 54.91 -33.66
CA ARG A 139 31.80 54.71 -35.05
C ARG A 139 30.31 54.43 -35.17
N LEU A 140 29.74 53.69 -34.23
CA LEU A 140 28.29 53.47 -34.13
C LEU A 140 27.53 54.78 -33.94
N LYS A 141 28.01 55.66 -33.05
CA LYS A 141 27.42 56.98 -32.81
C LYS A 141 27.48 57.87 -34.05
N GLU A 142 28.60 57.87 -34.76
CA GLU A 142 28.77 58.63 -35.99
C GLU A 142 27.86 58.11 -37.12
N GLY A 143 27.81 56.78 -37.31
CA GLY A 143 26.93 56.15 -38.30
C GLY A 143 25.46 56.45 -38.03
N ALA A 144 25.03 56.38 -36.76
CA ALA A 144 23.69 56.77 -36.35
C ALA A 144 23.41 58.26 -36.62
N ARG A 145 24.34 59.16 -36.26
CA ARG A 145 24.19 60.61 -36.48
C ARG A 145 24.07 60.97 -37.96
N ASN A 146 24.90 60.34 -38.80
CA ASN A 146 24.86 60.54 -40.24
C ASN A 146 23.52 60.07 -40.83
N PHE A 147 22.99 58.93 -40.37
CA PHE A 147 21.68 58.45 -40.78
C PHE A 147 20.56 59.44 -40.43
N LEU A 148 20.53 59.93 -39.17
CA LEU A 148 19.54 60.91 -38.73
C LEU A 148 19.60 62.21 -39.54
N ASN A 149 20.80 62.74 -39.79
CA ASN A 149 20.99 63.97 -40.55
C ASN A 149 20.60 63.83 -42.03
N THR A 150 20.92 62.70 -42.66
CA THR A 150 20.74 62.52 -44.12
C THR A 150 19.36 62.04 -44.53
N HIS A 151 18.73 61.17 -43.74
CA HIS A 151 17.46 60.54 -44.12
C HIS A 151 16.25 61.12 -43.40
N LEU A 152 16.45 61.73 -42.23
CA LEU A 152 15.36 62.31 -41.45
C LEU A 152 15.43 63.84 -41.38
N GLU A 153 16.48 64.47 -41.92
CA GLU A 153 16.72 65.93 -41.89
C GLU A 153 16.67 66.54 -40.47
N VAL A 154 16.85 65.71 -39.44
CA VAL A 154 16.89 66.16 -38.05
C VAL A 154 18.32 66.61 -37.78
N ALA A 155 18.51 67.89 -37.45
CA ALA A 155 19.82 68.37 -36.99
C ALA A 155 20.08 67.85 -35.57
N VAL A 156 20.95 66.84 -35.45
CA VAL A 156 21.37 66.21 -34.18
C VAL A 156 22.82 66.53 -33.87
#